data_AF-A0A6I2XDM5-F1
#
_entry.id   AF-A0A6I2XDM5-F1
#
_cell.length_a   1.000
_cell.length_b   1.000
_cell.length_c   1.000
_cell.angle_alpha   90.00
_cell.angle_beta   90.00
_cell.angle_gamma   90.00
#
_symmetry.space_group_name_H-M   'P 1'
#
loop_
_entity.id
_entity.type
_entity.pdbx_description
1 polymer ?
#
loop_
_entity_poly.entity_id
_entity_poly.type
_entity_poly.pdbx_seq_one_letter_code
_entity_poly.pdbx_strand_id
1 'polypeptide(L)'
;MTPLWADLAGIIAAVLSTSSGLTQLGRLLRARTALGIATGTWILTTMSTVTWFGYAISLHSPVQEFANGSWMFFVLVLTSMMLRSRGQVAQVVGVVAVFASLALFTALGSISTAIPGTCGIIASLLMSLPQIRYAVRHGRGPGVSVLGWALGALAAAMWFVYGVGTRQIPVFINTGIQTVLLVAVVIALIANPTHTTSEREYDPAQ
;
A
#
# COMPACT_ATOMS: atom_id res chain seq x y z
N MET A 1 -26.66 10.61 1.16
CA MET A 1 -26.48 9.28 1.80
C MET A 1 -25.80 8.38 0.80
N THR A 2 -24.74 7.68 1.22
CA THR A 2 -24.05 6.68 0.40
C THR A 2 -24.98 5.48 0.19
N PRO A 3 -25.02 4.88 -1.01
CA PRO A 3 -25.77 3.64 -1.21
C PRO A 3 -25.17 2.51 -0.37
N LEU A 4 -26.01 1.68 0.26
CA LEU A 4 -25.56 0.57 1.12
C LEU A 4 -24.54 -0.36 0.43
N TRP A 5 -24.76 -0.65 -0.86
CA TRP A 5 -23.84 -1.49 -1.64
C TRP A 5 -22.45 -0.87 -1.78
N ALA A 6 -22.35 0.46 -1.82
CA ALA A 6 -21.08 1.16 -1.89
C ALA A 6 -20.34 1.04 -0.56
N ASP A 7 -21.04 1.26 0.56
CA ASP A 7 -20.46 1.12 1.91
C ASP A 7 -19.97 -0.30 2.17
N LEU A 8 -20.75 -1.32 1.77
CA LEU A 8 -20.31 -2.72 1.84
C LEU A 8 -19.06 -2.97 1.01
N ALA A 9 -18.99 -2.45 -0.22
CA ALA A 9 -17.80 -2.56 -1.05
C ALA A 9 -16.59 -1.91 -0.37
N GLY A 10 -16.75 -0.72 0.21
CA GLY A 10 -15.68 -0.03 0.94
C GLY A 10 -15.20 -0.80 2.17
N ILE A 11 -16.11 -1.39 2.95
CA ILE A 11 -15.77 -2.21 4.12
C ILE A 11 -14.99 -3.47 3.69
N ILE A 12 -15.47 -4.17 2.66
CA ILE A 12 -14.78 -5.35 2.12
C ILE A 12 -13.39 -4.95 1.62
N ALA A 13 -13.29 -3.83 0.90
CA ALA A 13 -12.03 -3.31 0.41
C ALA A 13 -11.05 -3.01 1.55
N ALA A 14 -11.51 -2.35 2.62
CA ALA A 14 -10.72 -2.06 3.81
C ALA A 14 -10.17 -3.34 4.46
N VAL A 15 -11.03 -4.35 4.68
CA VAL A 15 -10.63 -5.63 5.27
C VAL A 15 -9.59 -6.34 4.41
N LEU A 16 -9.80 -6.40 3.09
CA LEU A 16 -8.87 -7.05 2.16
C LEU A 16 -7.53 -6.32 2.09
N SER A 17 -7.55 -4.98 2.01
CA SER A 17 -6.33 -4.15 2.01
C SER A 17 -5.52 -4.35 3.29
N THR A 18 -6.18 -4.27 4.45
CA THR A 18 -5.52 -4.46 5.75
C THR A 18 -4.98 -5.88 5.90
N SER A 19 -5.75 -6.90 5.50
CA SER A 19 -5.31 -8.30 5.55
C SER A 19 -4.08 -8.54 4.67
N SER A 20 -4.06 -7.97 3.47
CA SER A 20 -2.90 -8.03 2.58
C SER A 20 -1.67 -7.38 3.21
N GLY A 21 -1.83 -6.18 3.80
CA GLY A 21 -0.76 -5.48 4.52
C GLY A 21 -0.22 -6.26 5.73
N LEU A 22 -1.09 -6.91 6.50
CA LEU A 22 -0.69 -7.71 7.68
C LEU A 22 0.24 -8.87 7.31
N THR A 23 0.06 -9.50 6.15
CA THR A 23 0.97 -10.58 5.71
C THR A 23 2.40 -10.07 5.50
N GLN A 24 2.55 -8.87 4.93
CA GLN A 24 3.84 -8.24 4.70
C GLN A 24 4.45 -7.75 6.01
N LEU A 25 3.66 -7.06 6.84
CA LEU A 25 4.12 -6.59 8.14
C LEU A 25 4.57 -7.75 9.04
N GLY A 26 3.79 -8.83 9.10
CA GLY A 26 4.12 -10.01 9.90
C GLY A 26 5.41 -10.70 9.47
N ARG A 27 5.80 -10.60 8.19
CA ARG A 27 7.12 -11.08 7.73
C ARG A 27 8.25 -10.17 8.23
N LEU A 28 8.05 -8.85 8.16
CA LEU A 28 9.05 -7.87 8.59
C LEU A 28 9.29 -7.91 10.10
N LEU A 29 8.21 -8.01 10.87
CA LEU A 29 8.28 -8.17 12.32
C LEU A 29 9.01 -9.46 12.71
N ARG A 30 8.76 -10.58 12.01
CA ARG A 30 9.48 -11.84 12.23
C ARG A 30 10.97 -11.74 11.89
N ALA A 31 11.31 -11.08 10.79
CA ALA A 31 12.70 -10.88 10.39
C ALA A 31 13.45 -9.90 11.30
N ARG A 32 12.73 -9.08 12.08
CA ARG A 32 13.27 -8.02 12.96
C ARG A 32 14.23 -7.04 12.25
N THR A 33 14.11 -6.95 10.93
CA THR A 33 14.99 -6.13 10.10
C THR A 33 14.23 -5.59 8.90
N ALA A 34 14.60 -4.38 8.49
CA ALA A 34 14.17 -3.78 7.24
C ALA A 34 15.19 -4.01 6.10
N LEU A 35 16.22 -4.85 6.33
CA LEU A 35 17.18 -5.24 5.31
C LEU A 35 16.45 -5.85 4.10
N GLY A 36 16.78 -5.35 2.91
CA GLY A 36 16.18 -5.79 1.65
C GLY A 36 15.03 -4.92 1.14
N ILE A 37 14.60 -3.88 1.87
CA ILE A 37 13.60 -2.93 1.37
C ILE A 37 14.22 -1.57 1.10
N ALA A 38 14.09 -1.10 -0.14
CA ALA A 38 14.64 0.17 -0.57
C ALA A 38 13.97 1.36 0.16
N THR A 39 14.78 2.32 0.63
CA THR A 39 14.30 3.55 1.28
C THR A 39 13.29 4.32 0.45
N GLY A 40 13.49 4.36 -0.88
CA GLY A 40 12.54 5.00 -1.80
C GLY A 40 11.15 4.38 -1.76
N THR A 41 11.04 3.05 -1.69
CA THR A 41 9.75 2.36 -1.56
C THR A 41 9.02 2.81 -0.31
N TRP A 42 9.72 2.97 0.79
CA TRP A 42 9.12 3.41 2.05
C TRP A 42 8.67 4.85 2.04
N ILE A 43 9.47 5.76 1.49
CA ILE A 43 9.08 7.16 1.34
C ILE A 43 7.78 7.24 0.51
N LEU A 44 7.70 6.50 -0.59
CA LEU A 44 6.50 6.45 -1.44
C LEU A 44 5.30 5.84 -0.71
N THR A 45 5.49 4.77 0.06
CA THR A 45 4.42 4.17 0.89
C THR A 45 3.92 5.14 1.95
N THR A 46 4.82 5.84 2.64
CA THR A 46 4.49 6.86 3.63
C THR A 46 3.71 8.00 2.98
N MET A 47 4.21 8.56 1.88
CA MET A 47 3.53 9.64 1.15
C MET A 47 2.14 9.22 0.69
N SER A 48 2.01 8.03 0.10
CA SER A 48 0.72 7.48 -0.33
C SER A 48 -0.24 7.32 0.85
N THR A 49 0.23 6.76 1.97
CA THR A 49 -0.61 6.52 3.16
C THR A 49 -1.08 7.83 3.78
N VAL A 50 -0.18 8.79 3.95
CA VAL A 50 -0.49 10.07 4.57
C VAL A 50 -1.45 10.90 3.70
N THR A 51 -1.26 10.90 2.39
CA THR A 51 -2.14 11.62 1.45
C THR A 51 -3.55 11.01 1.43
N TRP A 52 -3.68 9.68 1.36
CA TRP A 52 -4.98 9.03 1.41
C TRP A 52 -5.68 9.16 2.77
N PHE A 53 -4.92 9.14 3.87
CA PHE A 53 -5.53 9.35 5.19
C PHE A 53 -5.97 10.81 5.38
N GLY A 54 -5.16 11.78 4.97
CA GLY A 54 -5.56 13.19 4.92
C GLY A 54 -6.80 13.41 4.03
N TYR A 55 -6.87 12.74 2.88
CA TYR A 55 -8.04 12.73 2.01
C TYR A 55 -9.29 12.17 2.72
N ALA A 56 -9.14 11.03 3.41
CA ALA A 56 -10.24 10.38 4.14
C ALA A 56 -10.82 11.28 5.24
N ILE A 57 -9.95 11.91 6.05
CA ILE A 57 -10.34 12.86 7.10
C ILE A 57 -11.06 14.05 6.48
N SER A 58 -10.57 14.58 5.36
CA SER A 58 -11.14 15.75 4.69
C SER A 58 -12.51 15.47 4.08
N LEU A 59 -12.82 14.20 3.79
CA LEU A 59 -14.14 13.76 3.34
C LEU A 59 -15.08 13.34 4.47
N HIS A 60 -14.60 13.27 5.72
CA HIS A 60 -15.32 12.69 6.85
C HIS A 60 -15.89 11.30 6.50
N SER A 61 -15.03 10.43 5.98
CA SER A 61 -15.41 9.12 5.46
C SER A 61 -14.93 8.00 6.39
N PRO A 62 -15.79 7.46 7.28
CA PRO A 62 -15.36 6.50 8.31
C PRO A 62 -14.71 5.24 7.74
N VAL A 63 -15.23 4.75 6.60
CA VAL A 63 -14.70 3.56 5.92
C VAL A 63 -13.26 3.79 5.42
N GLN A 64 -12.99 4.96 4.85
CA GLN A 64 -11.65 5.31 4.39
C GLN A 64 -10.72 5.68 5.55
N GLU A 65 -11.24 6.31 6.60
CA GLU A 65 -10.48 6.63 7.81
C GLU A 65 -10.00 5.35 8.49
N PHE A 66 -10.87 4.34 8.62
CA PHE A 66 -10.50 3.05 9.18
C PHE A 66 -9.44 2.34 8.33
N ALA A 67 -9.63 2.28 7.01
CA ALA A 67 -8.71 1.62 6.11
C ALA A 67 -7.33 2.28 6.10
N ASN A 68 -7.29 3.60 5.89
CA ASN A 68 -6.04 4.34 5.80
C ASN A 68 -5.38 4.54 7.18
N GLY A 69 -6.17 4.64 8.25
CA GLY A 69 -5.66 4.66 9.62
C GLY A 69 -4.94 3.37 10.00
N SER A 70 -5.45 2.22 9.55
CA SER A 70 -4.77 0.93 9.71
C SER A 70 -3.41 0.91 9.00
N TRP A 71 -3.34 1.43 7.77
CA TRP A 71 -2.08 1.58 7.04
C TRP A 71 -1.14 2.60 7.66
N MET A 72 -1.67 3.68 8.23
CA MET A 72 -0.90 4.70 8.95
C MET A 72 -0.16 4.07 10.13
N PHE A 73 -0.84 3.20 10.89
CA PHE A 73 -0.20 2.42 11.94
C PHE A 73 0.96 1.55 11.39
N PHE A 74 0.76 0.86 10.27
CA PHE A 74 1.82 0.06 9.64
C PHE A 74 3.02 0.92 9.23
N VAL A 75 2.78 2.06 8.58
CA VAL A 75 3.85 2.99 8.17
C VAL A 75 4.65 3.50 9.36
N LEU A 76 4.00 3.80 10.49
CA LEU A 76 4.69 4.25 11.71
C LEU A 76 5.61 3.17 12.27
N VAL A 77 5.12 1.93 12.37
CA VAL A 77 5.93 0.78 12.82
C VAL A 77 7.12 0.59 11.88
N LEU A 78 6.90 0.63 10.58
CA LEU A 78 7.92 0.36 9.56
C LEU A 78 8.97 1.47 9.53
N THR A 79 8.55 2.73 9.58
CA THR A 79 9.45 3.89 9.66
C THR A 79 10.32 3.80 10.92
N SER A 80 9.74 3.42 12.05
CA SER A 80 10.47 3.23 13.31
C SER A 80 11.52 2.11 13.20
N MET A 81 11.17 0.97 12.59
CA MET A 81 12.09 -0.15 12.39
C MET A 81 13.25 0.23 11.47
N MET A 82 12.97 0.93 10.37
CA MET A 82 13.98 1.34 9.40
C MET A 82 15.00 2.32 9.95
N LEU A 83 14.52 3.32 10.70
CA LEU A 83 15.36 4.39 11.22
C LEU A 83 16.07 3.97 12.51
N ARG A 84 15.75 2.79 13.07
CA ARG A 84 16.38 2.27 14.29
C ARG A 84 17.89 2.16 14.18
N SER A 85 18.40 1.66 13.07
CA SER A 85 19.85 1.54 12.83
C SER A 85 20.54 2.88 12.59
N ARG A 86 19.77 3.96 12.35
CA ARG A 86 20.25 5.33 12.15
C ARG A 86 20.30 6.14 13.46
N GLY A 87 19.90 5.55 14.58
CA GLY A 87 19.89 6.18 15.91
C GLY A 87 18.55 6.84 16.25
N GLN A 88 18.39 7.17 17.54
CA GLN A 88 17.12 7.68 18.11
C GLN A 88 16.66 8.99 17.47
N VAL A 89 17.59 9.91 17.18
CA VAL A 89 17.26 11.21 16.56
C VAL A 89 16.62 11.01 15.19
N ALA A 90 17.17 10.14 14.35
CA ALA A 90 16.61 9.85 13.04
C ALA A 90 15.20 9.26 13.15
N GLN A 91 14.97 8.34 14.11
CA GLN A 91 13.63 7.79 14.35
C GLN A 91 12.61 8.87 14.72
N VAL A 92 12.95 9.74 15.69
CA VAL A 92 12.07 10.82 16.14
C VAL A 92 11.76 11.77 14.99
N VAL A 93 12.79 12.22 14.25
CA VAL A 93 12.61 13.10 13.08
C VAL A 93 11.73 12.44 12.03
N GLY A 94 11.93 11.16 11.74
CA GLY A 94 11.09 10.42 10.78
C GLY A 94 9.62 10.35 11.20
N VAL A 95 9.34 10.01 12.46
CA VAL A 95 7.97 9.95 12.99
C VAL A 95 7.33 11.34 13.00
N VAL A 96 8.06 12.37 13.43
CA VAL A 96 7.58 13.77 13.39
C VAL A 96 7.28 14.18 11.96
N ALA A 97 8.13 13.84 10.99
CA ALA A 97 7.90 14.16 9.57
C ALA A 97 6.62 13.48 9.03
N VAL A 98 6.32 12.25 9.46
CA VAL A 98 5.07 11.55 9.11
C VAL A 98 3.85 12.31 9.63
N PHE A 99 3.85 12.69 10.91
CA PHE A 99 2.73 13.43 11.50
C PHE A 99 2.60 14.86 10.95
N ALA A 100 3.72 15.54 10.72
CA ALA A 100 3.72 16.86 10.09
C ALA A 100 3.15 16.80 8.67
N SER A 101 3.49 15.76 7.90
CA SER A 101 2.92 15.53 6.57
C SER A 101 1.41 15.26 6.65
N LEU A 102 0.94 14.50 7.64
CA LEU A 102 -0.48 14.26 7.84
C LEU A 102 -1.24 15.54 8.19
N ALA A 103 -0.71 16.34 9.10
CA ALA A 103 -1.27 17.64 9.45
C ALA A 103 -1.36 18.55 8.22
N LEU A 104 -0.29 18.60 7.40
CA LEU A 104 -0.25 19.36 6.16
C LEU A 104 -1.33 18.90 5.18
N PHE A 105 -1.42 17.60 4.86
CA PHE A 105 -2.41 17.12 3.89
C PHE A 105 -3.86 17.23 4.39
N THR A 106 -4.07 17.17 5.71
CA THR A 106 -5.38 17.44 6.33
C THR A 106 -5.74 18.92 6.20
N ALA A 107 -4.80 19.84 6.47
CA ALA A 107 -5.01 21.28 6.30
C ALA A 107 -5.21 21.67 4.83
N LEU A 108 -4.49 21.05 3.90
CA LEU A 108 -4.72 21.27 2.45
C LEU A 108 -6.07 20.70 2.01
N GLY A 109 -6.48 19.57 2.60
CA GLY A 109 -7.76 18.94 2.29
C GLY A 109 -8.97 19.72 2.79
N SER A 110 -8.85 20.49 3.89
CA SER A 110 -9.90 21.42 4.32
C SER A 110 -10.07 22.63 3.39
N ILE A 111 -9.04 22.97 2.61
CA ILE A 111 -9.13 23.95 1.52
C ILE A 111 -9.73 23.29 0.28
N SER A 112 -9.22 22.13 -0.11
CA SER A 112 -9.72 21.35 -1.25
C SER A 112 -9.36 19.88 -1.13
N THR A 113 -10.38 19.02 -1.07
CA THR A 113 -10.21 17.56 -1.04
C THR A 113 -9.51 17.02 -2.29
N ALA A 114 -9.54 17.75 -3.40
CA ALA A 114 -8.84 17.37 -4.63
C ALA A 114 -7.31 17.36 -4.46
N ILE A 115 -6.75 18.15 -3.55
CA ILE A 115 -5.30 18.23 -3.32
C ILE A 115 -4.75 16.91 -2.78
N PRO A 116 -5.15 16.45 -1.56
CA PRO A 116 -4.66 15.18 -1.04
C PRO A 116 -5.08 14.00 -1.91
N GLY A 117 -6.26 14.05 -2.56
CA GLY A 117 -6.70 13.02 -3.50
C GLY A 117 -5.78 12.87 -4.73
N THR A 118 -5.39 13.98 -5.36
CA THR A 118 -4.49 13.97 -6.52
C THR A 118 -3.08 13.54 -6.13
N CYS A 119 -2.56 14.05 -5.01
CA CYS A 119 -1.28 13.61 -4.48
C CYS A 119 -1.29 12.11 -4.13
N GLY A 120 -2.41 11.61 -3.59
CA GLY A 120 -2.63 10.20 -3.30
C GLY A 120 -2.57 9.31 -4.53
N ILE A 121 -3.22 9.71 -5.64
CA ILE A 121 -3.11 9.02 -6.93
C ILE A 121 -1.65 8.91 -7.36
N ILE A 122 -0.94 10.04 -7.43
CA ILE A 122 0.45 10.08 -7.92
C ILE A 122 1.35 9.21 -7.03
N ALA A 123 1.26 9.36 -5.71
CA ALA A 123 2.05 8.60 -4.76
C ALA A 123 1.76 7.10 -4.86
N SER A 124 0.49 6.69 -4.95
CA SER A 124 0.08 5.29 -5.11
C SER A 124 0.63 4.66 -6.37
N LEU A 125 0.59 5.37 -7.50
CA LEU A 125 1.13 4.87 -8.77
C LEU A 125 2.66 4.71 -8.67
N LEU A 126 3.37 5.74 -8.22
CA LEU A 126 4.82 5.68 -8.06
C LEU A 126 5.26 4.58 -7.09
N MET A 127 4.52 4.37 -6.00
CA MET A 127 4.76 3.29 -5.05
C MET A 127 4.60 1.90 -5.69
N SER A 128 3.62 1.72 -6.56
CA SER A 128 3.23 0.41 -7.09
C SER A 128 4.08 -0.01 -8.29
N LEU A 129 4.53 0.95 -9.12
CA LEU A 129 5.29 0.70 -10.34
C LEU A 129 6.51 -0.23 -10.15
N PRO A 130 7.41 0.00 -9.17
CA PRO A 130 8.57 -0.87 -8.97
C PRO A 130 8.18 -2.30 -8.63
N GLN A 131 7.16 -2.50 -7.79
CA GLN A 131 6.72 -3.83 -7.36
C GLN A 131 6.06 -4.59 -8.50
N ILE A 132 5.19 -3.92 -9.28
CA ILE A 132 4.56 -4.48 -10.48
C ILE A 132 5.63 -4.88 -11.48
N ARG A 133 6.58 -3.98 -11.78
CA ARG A 133 7.68 -4.25 -12.71
C ARG A 133 8.53 -5.44 -12.24
N TYR A 134 8.83 -5.52 -10.95
CA TYR A 134 9.58 -6.64 -10.40
C TYR A 134 8.82 -7.96 -10.55
N ALA A 135 7.55 -8.01 -10.15
CA ALA A 135 6.71 -9.20 -10.21
C ALA A 135 6.50 -9.70 -11.65
N VAL A 136 6.29 -8.79 -12.60
CA VAL A 136 6.12 -9.15 -14.03
C VAL A 136 7.43 -9.67 -14.63
N ARG A 137 8.58 -9.09 -14.28
CA ARG A 137 9.87 -9.49 -14.86
C ARG A 137 10.45 -10.78 -14.28
N HIS A 138 10.27 -11.00 -12.99
CA HIS A 138 10.95 -12.09 -12.27
C HIS A 138 10.00 -13.22 -11.84
N GLY A 139 8.69 -13.07 -12.06
CA GLY A 139 7.71 -14.09 -11.69
C GLY A 139 7.56 -14.27 -10.17
N ARG A 140 7.22 -15.49 -9.76
CA ARG A 140 7.19 -15.91 -8.34
C ARG A 140 8.61 -16.02 -7.80
N GLY A 141 8.97 -15.09 -6.92
CA GLY A 141 10.19 -15.15 -6.11
C GLY A 141 9.88 -15.30 -4.61
N PRO A 142 10.90 -15.52 -3.76
CA PRO A 142 10.74 -15.57 -2.32
C PRO A 142 9.98 -14.35 -1.80
N GLY A 143 8.77 -14.59 -1.29
CA GLY A 143 7.92 -13.55 -0.73
C GLY A 143 6.96 -12.85 -1.69
N VAL A 144 6.85 -13.31 -2.94
CA VAL A 144 5.80 -12.89 -3.89
C VAL A 144 4.66 -13.91 -3.82
N SER A 145 3.56 -13.55 -3.13
CA SER A 145 2.39 -14.43 -2.98
C SER A 145 1.32 -14.10 -4.00
N VAL A 146 0.97 -15.05 -4.88
CA VAL A 146 -0.14 -14.90 -5.84
C VAL A 146 -1.44 -14.57 -5.12
N LEU A 147 -1.71 -15.24 -3.98
CA LEU A 147 -2.88 -14.95 -3.17
C LEU A 147 -2.85 -13.52 -2.62
N GLY A 148 -1.69 -13.03 -2.17
CA GLY A 148 -1.54 -11.65 -1.70
C GLY A 148 -1.84 -10.62 -2.79
N TRP A 149 -1.33 -10.86 -4.01
CA TRP A 149 -1.64 -10.03 -5.18
C TRP A 149 -3.10 -10.12 -5.60
N ALA A 150 -3.72 -11.30 -5.54
CA ALA A 150 -5.13 -11.51 -5.84
C ALA A 150 -6.05 -10.79 -4.84
N LEU A 151 -5.73 -10.85 -3.54
CA LEU A 151 -6.42 -10.08 -2.50
C LEU A 151 -6.26 -8.58 -2.72
N GLY A 152 -5.08 -8.12 -3.14
CA GLY A 152 -4.84 -6.73 -3.51
C GLY A 152 -5.68 -6.28 -4.72
N ALA A 153 -5.74 -7.10 -5.78
CA ALA A 153 -6.56 -6.85 -6.95
C ALA A 153 -8.05 -6.78 -6.60
N LEU A 154 -8.54 -7.72 -5.78
CA LEU A 154 -9.92 -7.71 -5.31
C LEU A 154 -10.22 -6.48 -4.43
N ALA A 155 -9.30 -6.10 -3.55
CA ALA A 155 -9.43 -4.88 -2.75
C ALA A 155 -9.51 -3.63 -3.63
N ALA A 156 -8.65 -3.52 -4.64
CA ALA A 156 -8.68 -2.41 -5.59
C ALA A 156 -10.01 -2.36 -6.36
N ALA A 157 -10.53 -3.50 -6.80
CA ALA A 157 -11.82 -3.58 -7.48
C ALA A 157 -12.97 -3.14 -6.58
N MET A 158 -12.96 -3.54 -5.30
CA MET A 158 -13.97 -3.11 -4.32
C MET A 158 -13.87 -1.63 -3.98
N TRP A 159 -12.65 -1.08 -3.89
CA TRP A 159 -12.45 0.37 -3.75
C TRP A 159 -12.93 1.14 -4.99
N PHE A 160 -12.80 0.57 -6.18
CA PHE A 160 -13.33 1.17 -7.41
C PHE A 160 -14.86 1.26 -7.36
N VAL A 161 -15.53 0.17 -7.00
CA VAL A 161 -16.99 0.13 -6.81
C VAL A 161 -17.43 1.15 -5.75
N TYR A 162 -16.72 1.20 -4.62
CA TYR A 162 -16.95 2.22 -3.59
C TYR A 162 -16.78 3.65 -4.12
N GLY A 163 -15.70 3.94 -4.86
CA GLY A 163 -15.41 5.25 -5.44
C GLY A 163 -16.48 5.70 -6.43
N VAL A 164 -17.00 4.78 -7.26
CA VAL A 164 -18.12 5.04 -8.17
C VAL A 164 -19.40 5.36 -7.38
N GLY A 165 -19.75 4.52 -6.40
CA GLY A 165 -20.97 4.68 -5.61
C GLY A 165 -20.99 5.96 -4.76
N THR A 166 -19.82 6.38 -4.28
CA THR A 166 -19.63 7.61 -3.51
C THR A 166 -19.30 8.83 -4.36
N ARG A 167 -19.15 8.66 -5.69
CA ARG A 167 -18.74 9.70 -6.65
C ARG A 167 -17.41 10.38 -6.31
N GLN A 168 -16.50 9.65 -5.66
CA GLN A 168 -15.18 10.14 -5.28
C GLN A 168 -14.19 9.91 -6.43
N ILE A 169 -14.03 10.95 -7.25
CA ILE A 169 -13.20 10.91 -8.47
C ILE A 169 -11.79 10.38 -8.21
N PRO A 170 -11.04 10.89 -7.21
CA PRO A 170 -9.69 10.39 -6.94
C PRO A 170 -9.66 8.89 -6.64
N VAL A 171 -10.63 8.40 -5.87
CA VAL A 171 -10.70 7.00 -5.44
C VAL A 171 -10.92 6.09 -6.64
N PHE A 172 -11.96 6.32 -7.45
CA PHE A 172 -12.25 5.42 -8.56
C PHE A 172 -11.18 5.49 -9.65
N ILE A 173 -10.55 6.65 -9.91
CA ILE A 173 -9.44 6.74 -10.88
C ILE A 173 -8.25 5.91 -10.39
N ASN A 174 -7.78 6.15 -9.16
CA ASN A 174 -6.64 5.43 -8.60
C ASN A 174 -6.89 3.91 -8.62
N THR A 175 -8.03 3.51 -8.07
CA THR A 175 -8.32 2.10 -7.82
C THR A 175 -8.74 1.36 -9.08
N GLY A 176 -9.31 2.04 -10.08
CA GLY A 176 -9.50 1.51 -11.43
C GLY A 176 -8.18 1.16 -12.11
N ILE A 177 -7.22 2.09 -12.10
CA ILE A 177 -5.87 1.85 -12.64
C ILE A 177 -5.19 0.70 -11.88
N GLN A 178 -5.22 0.75 -10.55
CA GLN A 178 -4.62 -0.29 -9.71
C GLN A 178 -5.26 -1.67 -9.93
N THR A 179 -6.57 -1.74 -10.13
CA THR A 179 -7.26 -3.01 -10.43
C THR A 179 -6.66 -3.65 -11.68
N VAL A 180 -6.54 -2.88 -12.77
CA VAL A 180 -5.96 -3.37 -14.03
C VAL A 180 -4.51 -3.84 -13.82
N LEU A 181 -3.69 -3.02 -13.16
CA LEU A 181 -2.28 -3.35 -12.91
C LEU A 181 -2.11 -4.59 -12.04
N LEU A 182 -2.87 -4.71 -10.95
CA LEU A 182 -2.78 -5.84 -10.03
C LEU A 182 -3.31 -7.13 -10.66
N VAL A 183 -4.39 -7.06 -11.44
CA VAL A 183 -4.87 -8.21 -12.23
C VAL A 183 -3.80 -8.66 -13.24
N ALA A 184 -3.16 -7.73 -13.94
CA ALA A 184 -2.07 -8.06 -14.87
C ALA A 184 -0.90 -8.75 -14.16
N VAL A 185 -0.54 -8.31 -12.95
CA VAL A 185 0.47 -9.00 -12.13
C VAL A 185 0.02 -10.40 -11.75
N VAL A 186 -1.22 -10.59 -11.28
CA VAL A 186 -1.74 -11.92 -10.93
C VAL A 186 -1.68 -12.86 -12.13
N ILE A 187 -2.11 -12.41 -13.31
CA ILE A 187 -2.03 -13.18 -14.56
C ILE A 187 -0.57 -13.52 -14.87
N ALA A 188 0.33 -12.54 -14.83
CA ALA A 188 1.76 -12.75 -15.09
C ALA A 188 2.37 -13.78 -14.11
N LEU A 189 2.03 -13.74 -12.83
CA LEU A 189 2.51 -14.68 -11.82
C LEU A 189 1.90 -16.08 -11.95
N ILE A 190 0.72 -16.21 -12.55
CA ILE A 190 0.10 -17.51 -12.86
C ILE A 190 0.69 -18.09 -14.14
N ALA A 191 0.88 -17.27 -15.17
CA ALA A 191 1.46 -17.66 -16.45
C ALA A 191 2.96 -17.97 -16.35
N ASN A 192 3.67 -17.25 -15.48
CA ASN A 192 5.09 -17.46 -15.16
C ASN A 192 5.24 -17.89 -13.69
N PRO A 193 4.89 -19.13 -13.34
CA PRO A 193 5.05 -19.63 -11.96
C PRO A 193 6.53 -19.70 -11.50
N THR A 194 7.48 -19.41 -12.40
CA THR A 194 8.95 -19.37 -12.36
C THR A 194 9.70 -20.53 -11.71
N HIS A 195 10.80 -20.87 -12.42
CA HIS A 195 11.91 -21.73 -12.04
C HIS A 195 12.12 -21.76 -10.52
N THR A 196 11.67 -22.85 -9.90
CA THR A 196 12.49 -23.49 -8.89
C THR A 196 13.86 -23.72 -9.54
N THR A 197 14.82 -22.83 -9.31
CA THR A 197 16.22 -23.26 -9.23
C THR A 197 16.25 -24.29 -8.11
N SER A 198 15.88 -25.51 -8.46
CA SER A 198 16.17 -26.69 -7.68
C SER A 198 17.68 -26.70 -7.47
N GLU A 199 18.12 -26.48 -6.23
CA GLU A 199 19.11 -27.36 -5.62
C GLU A 199 20.41 -27.66 -6.41
N ARG A 200 20.93 -26.71 -7.20
CA ARG A 200 22.26 -26.83 -7.82
C ARG A 200 23.10 -25.59 -7.54
N GLU A 201 23.56 -25.49 -6.29
CA GLU A 201 24.83 -24.86 -5.85
C GLU A 201 24.76 -24.58 -4.34
N TYR A 202 24.71 -25.64 -3.56
CA TYR A 202 25.45 -25.64 -2.30
C TYR A 202 26.29 -26.91 -2.31
N ASP A 203 27.47 -26.79 -2.92
CA ASP A 203 28.57 -27.68 -2.65
C ASP A 203 29.37 -27.07 -1.49
N PRO A 204 29.21 -27.55 -0.24
CA PRO A 204 30.04 -27.10 0.87
C PRO A 204 31.50 -27.59 0.79
N ALA A 205 31.91 -28.24 -0.29
CA ALA A 205 33.25 -28.84 -0.44
C ALA A 205 34.19 -28.10 -1.42
N GLN A 206 34.01 -26.81 -1.69
CA GLN A 206 35.02 -25.96 -2.36
C GLN A 206 35.48 -24.79 -1.49
#